data_AF-A0A3D9BTW7-F1
#
_entry.id   AF-A0A3D9BTW7-F1
#
_cell.length_a   1.000
_cell.length_b   1.000
_cell.length_c   1.000
_cell.angle_alpha   90.00
_cell.angle_beta   90.00
_cell.angle_gamma   90.00
#
_symmetry.space_group_name_H-M   'P 1'
#
loop_
_entity.id
_entity.type
_entity.pdbx_description
1 polymer ?
#
loop_
_entity_poly.entity_id
_entity_poly.type
_entity_poly.pdbx_seq_one_letter_code
_entity_poly.pdbx_strand_id
1 'polypeptide(L)'
;MSYEEKLQRVRTDVTLQELNQAIKGDAQAMAGLFTIQAELGGSGIATGNVSSYFRKWRSLKDNNFVGSLANRLGRYVKAIDEPYSFSGGMGDVDIVTKSFNIEVKSGNKMKITQSLKNKEFSKTEGKDYILYMPKATNKQIYEASKKGIKVIKTEKALIKAIK
;
A
#
# COMPACT_ATOMS: atom_id res chain seq x y z
N MET A 1 52.22 0.76 24.03
CA MET A 1 51.27 0.01 23.21
C MET A 1 51.92 -1.29 22.79
N SER A 2 51.38 -2.42 23.23
CA SER A 2 51.90 -3.76 22.95
C SER A 2 51.69 -4.14 21.48
N TYR A 3 52.41 -5.16 21.02
CA TYR A 3 52.26 -5.70 19.66
C TYR A 3 50.82 -6.19 19.39
N GLU A 4 50.20 -6.80 20.40
CA GLU A 4 48.81 -7.26 20.34
C GLU A 4 47.80 -6.11 20.20
N GLU A 5 48.02 -5.01 20.92
CA GLU A 5 47.17 -3.81 20.80
C GLU A 5 47.26 -3.17 19.41
N LYS A 6 48.44 -3.22 18.77
CA LYS A 6 48.63 -2.75 17.39
C LYS A 6 47.91 -3.64 16.38
N LEU A 7 48.02 -4.97 16.53
CA LEU A 7 47.32 -5.94 15.68
C LEU A 7 45.81 -5.82 15.78
N GLN A 8 45.28 -5.60 16.99
CA GLN A 8 43.85 -5.45 17.21
C GLN A 8 43.32 -4.16 16.57
N ARG A 9 44.05 -3.04 16.66
CA ARG A 9 43.69 -1.80 15.94
C ARG A 9 43.70 -1.98 14.43
N VAL A 10 44.74 -2.60 13.86
CA VAL A 10 44.81 -2.86 12.41
C VAL A 10 43.62 -3.70 11.94
N ARG A 11 43.23 -4.74 12.71
CA ARG A 11 42.04 -5.55 12.39
C ARG A 11 40.76 -4.72 12.41
N THR A 12 40.58 -3.88 13.43
CA THR A 12 39.41 -2.99 13.53
C THR A 12 39.37 -1.97 12.39
N ASP A 13 40.50 -1.39 12.01
CA ASP A 13 40.60 -0.42 10.92
C ASP A 13 40.30 -1.06 9.55
N VAL A 14 40.74 -2.30 9.33
CA VAL A 14 40.40 -3.08 8.12
C VAL A 14 38.90 -3.38 8.06
N THR A 15 38.29 -3.83 9.16
CA THR A 15 36.83 -4.09 9.20
C THR A 15 36.02 -2.81 8.98
N LEU A 16 36.47 -1.66 9.50
CA LEU A 16 35.82 -0.37 9.25
C LEU A 16 35.98 0.09 7.80
N GLN A 17 37.11 -0.18 7.16
CA GLN A 17 37.29 0.10 5.73
C GLN A 17 36.37 -0.76 4.87
N GLU A 18 36.24 -2.05 5.16
CA GLU A 18 35.35 -2.96 4.44
C GLU A 18 33.87 -2.55 4.60
N LEU A 19 33.44 -2.19 5.82
CA LEU A 19 32.11 -1.65 6.08
C LEU A 19 31.86 -0.34 5.32
N ASN A 20 32.84 0.58 5.30
CA ASN A 20 32.72 1.83 4.57
C ASN A 20 32.69 1.62 3.05
N GLN A 21 33.40 0.61 2.52
CA GLN A 21 33.32 0.26 1.11
C GLN A 21 31.97 -0.37 0.75
N ALA A 22 31.42 -1.24 1.59
CA ALA A 22 30.09 -1.81 1.40
C ALA A 22 29.01 -0.71 1.38
N ILE A 23 29.06 0.22 2.34
CA ILE A 23 28.14 1.38 2.39
C ILE A 23 28.31 2.29 1.17
N LYS A 24 29.54 2.50 0.70
CA LYS A 24 29.78 3.27 -0.54
C LYS A 24 29.23 2.55 -1.77
N GLY A 25 29.35 1.22 -1.86
CA GLY A 25 28.77 0.42 -2.92
C GLY A 25 27.24 0.54 -2.96
N ASP A 26 26.59 0.47 -1.80
CA ASP A 26 25.14 0.65 -1.67
C ASP A 26 24.70 2.08 -2.01
N ALA A 27 25.45 3.09 -1.56
CA ALA A 27 25.19 4.49 -1.90
C ALA A 27 25.37 4.76 -3.40
N GLN A 28 26.35 4.14 -4.05
CA GLN A 28 26.55 4.21 -5.51
C GLN A 28 25.45 3.48 -6.27
N ALA A 29 24.96 2.33 -5.78
CA ALA A 29 23.81 1.65 -6.36
C ALA A 29 22.53 2.51 -6.23
N MET A 30 22.33 3.18 -5.10
CA MET A 30 21.24 4.15 -4.93
C MET A 30 21.40 5.37 -5.84
N ALA A 31 22.61 5.92 -5.98
CA ALA A 31 22.89 7.02 -6.90
C ALA A 31 22.66 6.61 -8.38
N GLY A 32 23.01 5.37 -8.75
CA GLY A 32 22.73 4.80 -10.06
C GLY A 32 21.23 4.71 -10.35
N LEU A 33 20.41 4.37 -9.35
CA LEU A 33 18.95 4.39 -9.43
C LEU A 33 18.37 5.80 -9.63
N PHE A 34 18.94 6.82 -8.98
CA PHE A 34 18.57 8.22 -9.21
C PHE A 34 19.02 8.74 -10.57
N THR A 35 20.13 8.21 -11.11
CA THR A 35 20.64 8.60 -12.43
C THR A 35 19.75 8.04 -13.55
N ILE A 36 19.27 6.79 -13.42
CA ILE A 36 18.24 6.21 -14.31
C ILE A 36 16.95 7.05 -14.29
N GLN A 37 16.61 7.65 -13.15
CA GLN A 37 15.44 8.53 -13.01
C GLN A 37 15.61 9.87 -13.75
N ALA A 38 16.84 10.36 -13.89
CA ALA A 38 17.15 11.58 -14.66
C ALA A 38 17.22 11.32 -16.18
N GLU A 39 17.76 10.19 -16.61
CA GLU A 39 17.88 9.83 -18.03
C GLU A 39 16.53 9.51 -18.70
N LEU A 40 15.52 9.11 -17.93
CA LEU A 40 14.15 8.88 -18.41
C LEU A 40 13.26 10.15 -18.41
N GLY A 41 13.85 11.35 -18.27
CA GLY A 41 13.18 12.62 -18.58
C GLY A 41 12.29 13.22 -17.48
N GLY A 42 12.58 12.93 -16.20
CA GLY A 42 11.84 13.51 -15.07
C GLY A 42 12.47 14.78 -14.50
N SER A 43 12.50 15.89 -15.26
CA SER A 43 12.86 17.20 -14.69
C SER A 43 11.62 17.86 -14.07
N GLY A 44 11.58 17.97 -12.74
CA GLY A 44 10.58 18.79 -12.09
C GLY A 44 10.35 18.39 -10.65
N ILE A 45 10.76 19.26 -9.73
CA ILE A 45 10.44 19.21 -8.31
C ILE A 45 8.91 19.14 -8.17
N ALA A 46 8.41 17.95 -7.82
CA ALA A 46 7.09 17.75 -7.25
C ALA A 46 7.21 16.68 -6.16
N THR A 47 6.95 17.08 -4.93
CA THR A 47 6.90 16.27 -3.69
C THR A 47 5.72 15.29 -3.67
N GLY A 48 5.36 14.74 -4.83
CA GLY A 48 4.31 13.74 -5.00
C GLY A 48 4.63 12.84 -6.20
N ASN A 49 4.46 11.53 -6.02
CA ASN A 49 4.66 10.46 -7.02
C ASN A 49 6.05 9.80 -7.11
N VAL A 50 6.80 9.72 -6.01
CA VAL A 50 7.65 8.53 -5.82
C VAL A 50 6.80 7.49 -5.08
N SER A 51 6.72 6.28 -5.64
CA SER A 51 6.21 5.05 -5.01
C SER A 51 4.74 4.64 -5.17
N SER A 52 4.14 4.65 -6.37
CA SER A 52 3.03 3.69 -6.63
C SER A 52 3.56 2.39 -7.26
N TYR A 53 4.63 2.47 -8.06
CA TYR A 53 5.31 1.29 -8.63
C TYR A 53 6.20 0.54 -7.62
N PHE A 54 6.69 1.21 -6.58
CA PHE A 54 7.65 0.66 -5.61
C PHE A 54 7.12 0.60 -4.15
N ARG A 55 5.86 0.99 -3.87
CA ARG A 55 5.27 0.80 -2.54
C ARG A 55 4.96 -0.67 -2.32
N LYS A 56 5.80 -1.34 -1.53
CA LYS A 56 5.36 -2.53 -0.79
C LYS A 56 4.59 -2.06 0.43
N TRP A 57 3.29 -2.28 0.43
CA TRP A 57 2.45 -2.00 1.59
C TRP A 57 2.78 -2.99 2.71
N ARG A 58 3.34 -2.48 3.82
CA ARG A 58 3.67 -3.28 5.03
C ARG A 58 2.51 -3.21 6.01
N SER A 59 2.00 -4.40 6.37
CA SER A 59 0.88 -4.62 7.29
C SER A 59 1.18 -4.10 8.70
N LEU A 60 0.27 -3.36 9.32
CA LEU A 60 0.41 -2.95 10.72
C LEU A 60 -0.32 -3.88 11.72
N LYS A 61 -1.38 -4.64 11.35
CA LYS A 61 -1.92 -5.77 12.13
C LYS A 61 -2.63 -6.86 11.31
N ASP A 62 -2.51 -8.08 11.84
CA ASP A 62 -3.24 -9.35 11.66
C ASP A 62 -3.59 -9.83 10.23
N ASN A 63 -2.64 -10.53 9.60
CA ASN A 63 -2.85 -11.52 8.54
C ASN A 63 -3.43 -11.04 7.19
N ASN A 64 -2.76 -10.02 6.64
CA ASN A 64 -2.21 -9.92 5.28
C ASN A 64 -3.13 -10.13 4.05
N PHE A 65 -4.45 -10.08 4.18
CA PHE A 65 -5.31 -10.10 2.98
C PHE A 65 -5.32 -8.75 2.25
N VAL A 66 -5.49 -7.65 3.00
CA VAL A 66 -5.56 -6.27 2.47
C VAL A 66 -4.22 -5.86 1.85
N GLY A 67 -3.12 -5.96 2.60
CA GLY A 67 -1.78 -5.60 2.10
C GLY A 67 -1.35 -6.43 0.89
N SER A 68 -1.64 -7.74 0.87
CA SER A 68 -1.36 -8.59 -0.29
C SER A 68 -2.19 -8.22 -1.51
N LEU A 69 -3.49 -7.93 -1.32
CA LEU A 69 -4.33 -7.42 -2.40
C LEU A 69 -3.80 -6.08 -2.91
N ALA A 70 -3.47 -5.14 -2.03
CA ALA A 70 -2.92 -3.84 -2.38
C ALA A 70 -1.63 -3.95 -3.20
N ASN A 71 -0.72 -4.85 -2.83
CA ASN A 71 0.49 -5.12 -3.61
C ASN A 71 0.17 -5.66 -5.02
N ARG A 72 -0.86 -6.52 -5.17
CA ARG A 72 -1.29 -7.02 -6.49
C ARG A 72 -2.01 -5.96 -7.33
N LEU A 73 -2.74 -5.05 -6.69
CA LEU A 73 -3.32 -3.87 -7.35
C LEU A 73 -2.23 -2.85 -7.74
N GLY A 74 -1.12 -2.81 -7.01
CA GLY A 74 0.09 -2.07 -7.37
C GLY A 74 -0.18 -0.57 -7.56
N ARG A 75 0.15 -0.06 -8.75
CA ARG A 75 0.12 1.37 -9.07
C ARG A 75 -1.24 2.07 -8.90
N TYR A 76 -2.33 1.30 -8.80
CA TYR A 76 -3.68 1.84 -8.61
C TYR A 76 -3.96 2.22 -7.13
N VAL A 77 -3.13 1.75 -6.19
CA VAL A 77 -3.30 2.01 -4.76
C VAL A 77 -2.56 3.29 -4.35
N LYS A 78 -3.26 4.17 -3.64
CA LYS A 78 -2.73 5.40 -3.03
C LYS A 78 -2.44 5.27 -1.54
N ALA A 79 -3.33 4.59 -0.81
CA ALA A 79 -3.22 4.34 0.63
C ALA A 79 -3.89 3.01 1.01
N ILE A 80 -3.53 2.48 2.17
CA ILE A 80 -4.24 1.37 2.83
C ILE A 80 -4.54 1.77 4.28
N ASP A 81 -5.58 1.15 4.85
CA ASP A 81 -6.02 1.37 6.23
C ASP A 81 -6.15 2.87 6.57
N GLU A 82 -6.70 3.65 5.63
CA GLU A 82 -6.77 5.11 5.77
C GLU A 82 -7.88 5.47 6.76
N PRO A 83 -7.52 6.05 7.94
CA PRO A 83 -8.50 6.35 8.96
C PRO A 83 -9.36 7.55 8.54
N TYR A 84 -10.64 7.50 8.90
CA TYR A 84 -11.55 8.62 8.71
C TYR A 84 -12.52 8.76 9.90
N SER A 85 -13.05 9.96 10.08
CA SER A 85 -14.04 10.26 11.10
C SER A 85 -15.37 10.65 10.48
N PHE A 86 -16.46 10.29 11.14
CA PHE A 86 -17.82 10.70 10.80
C PHE A 86 -18.58 11.03 12.08
N SER A 87 -19.73 11.71 11.97
CA SER A 87 -20.56 12.04 13.14
C SER A 87 -20.89 10.78 13.93
N GLY A 88 -20.32 10.66 15.15
CA GLY A 88 -20.52 9.53 16.04
C GLY A 88 -19.57 8.34 15.89
N GLY A 89 -18.43 8.45 15.18
CA GLY A 89 -17.43 7.39 15.19
C GLY A 89 -16.20 7.57 14.30
N MET A 90 -15.30 6.61 14.39
CA MET A 90 -14.13 6.46 13.51
C MET A 90 -14.29 5.18 12.67
N GLY A 91 -13.71 5.18 11.49
CA GLY A 91 -13.58 4.02 10.63
C GLY A 91 -12.29 4.08 9.82
N ASP A 92 -12.09 3.06 9.00
CA ASP A 92 -10.96 2.92 8.11
C ASP A 92 -11.41 2.47 6.73
N VAL A 93 -10.75 3.01 5.70
CA VAL A 93 -10.86 2.50 4.33
C VAL A 93 -9.69 1.56 4.08
N ASP A 94 -9.98 0.28 3.82
CA ASP A 94 -8.96 -0.75 3.65
C ASP A 94 -7.98 -0.44 2.51
N ILE A 95 -8.49 0.01 1.35
CA ILE A 95 -7.67 0.41 0.19
C ILE A 95 -8.25 1.65 -0.48
N VAL A 96 -7.40 2.66 -0.68
CA VAL A 96 -7.74 3.90 -1.37
C VAL A 96 -7.05 3.95 -2.73
N THR A 97 -7.80 4.34 -3.76
CA THR A 97 -7.32 4.52 -5.13
C THR A 97 -7.57 5.95 -5.61
N LYS A 98 -7.30 6.24 -6.89
CA LYS A 98 -7.62 7.55 -7.47
C LYS A 98 -9.12 7.85 -7.48
N SER A 99 -9.94 6.88 -7.86
CA SER A 99 -11.38 7.08 -8.11
C SER A 99 -12.29 6.28 -7.19
N PHE A 100 -11.73 5.34 -6.42
CA PHE A 100 -12.48 4.44 -5.57
C PHE A 100 -11.87 4.32 -4.17
N ASN A 101 -12.76 4.21 -3.19
CA ASN A 101 -12.46 3.65 -1.88
C ASN A 101 -13.00 2.21 -1.83
N ILE A 102 -12.17 1.28 -1.36
CA ILE A 102 -12.45 -0.15 -1.40
C ILE A 102 -12.48 -0.69 0.03
N GLU A 103 -13.63 -1.21 0.45
CA GLU A 103 -13.73 -2.07 1.64
C GLU A 103 -13.36 -3.51 1.25
N VAL A 104 -12.57 -4.18 2.07
CA VAL A 104 -12.10 -5.54 1.85
C VAL A 104 -12.65 -6.47 2.92
N LYS A 105 -13.37 -7.51 2.49
CA LYS A 105 -13.88 -8.57 3.38
C LYS A 105 -13.44 -9.94 2.88
N SER A 106 -12.45 -10.54 3.54
CA SER A 106 -11.91 -11.86 3.20
C SER A 106 -12.80 -13.04 3.63
N GLY A 107 -13.70 -12.82 4.59
CA GLY A 107 -14.63 -13.81 5.13
C GLY A 107 -16.02 -13.77 4.50
N ASN A 108 -16.96 -14.53 5.09
CA ASN A 108 -18.35 -14.64 4.61
C ASN A 108 -19.32 -13.66 5.29
N LYS A 109 -18.86 -12.89 6.29
CA LYS A 109 -19.71 -11.96 7.04
C LYS A 109 -19.71 -10.59 6.35
N MET A 110 -20.85 -10.22 5.78
CA MET A 110 -21.08 -8.92 5.17
C MET A 110 -21.72 -7.97 6.20
N LYS A 111 -21.02 -6.88 6.56
CA LYS A 111 -21.52 -5.85 7.48
C LYS A 111 -22.06 -4.65 6.70
N ILE A 112 -23.25 -4.80 6.11
CA ILE A 112 -23.86 -3.77 5.23
C ILE A 112 -23.89 -2.37 5.85
N THR A 113 -24.21 -2.25 7.15
CA THR A 113 -24.25 -0.95 7.83
C THR A 113 -22.90 -0.23 7.80
N GLN A 114 -21.78 -0.97 7.95
CA GLN A 114 -20.45 -0.39 7.83
C GLN A 114 -20.16 0.00 6.38
N SER A 115 -20.46 -0.88 5.43
CA SER A 115 -20.28 -0.60 4.00
C SER A 115 -21.04 0.64 3.54
N LEU A 116 -22.23 0.91 4.09
CA LEU A 116 -22.99 2.13 3.83
C LEU A 116 -22.30 3.38 4.36
N LYS A 117 -21.72 3.33 5.57
CA LYS A 117 -20.95 4.45 6.13
C LYS A 117 -19.71 4.74 5.29
N ASN A 118 -18.95 3.71 4.92
CA ASN A 118 -17.76 3.85 4.06
C ASN A 118 -18.17 4.41 2.68
N LYS A 119 -19.31 3.98 2.13
CA LYS A 119 -19.85 4.53 0.87
C LYS A 119 -20.17 6.02 0.98
N GLU A 120 -20.85 6.46 2.03
CA GLU A 120 -21.16 7.88 2.21
C GLU A 120 -19.88 8.70 2.38
N PHE A 121 -18.91 8.22 3.17
CA PHE A 121 -17.59 8.86 3.26
C PHE A 121 -16.91 8.99 1.89
N SER A 122 -16.94 7.94 1.07
CA SER A 122 -16.33 7.96 -0.27
C SER A 122 -16.88 9.08 -1.15
N LYS A 123 -18.19 9.36 -1.07
CA LYS A 123 -18.80 10.47 -1.81
C LYS A 123 -18.26 11.84 -1.36
N THR A 124 -17.99 12.01 -0.07
CA THR A 124 -17.41 13.28 0.44
C THR A 124 -16.02 13.55 -0.12
N GLU A 125 -15.29 12.50 -0.53
CA GLU A 125 -14.01 12.59 -1.22
C GLU A 125 -14.13 12.62 -2.75
N GLY A 126 -15.35 12.66 -3.30
CA GLY A 126 -15.59 12.59 -4.74
C GLY A 126 -15.21 11.23 -5.37
N LYS A 127 -15.18 10.16 -4.58
CA LYS A 127 -14.83 8.81 -5.01
C LYS A 127 -16.05 7.88 -4.99
N ASP A 128 -16.02 6.90 -5.87
CA ASP A 128 -16.94 5.77 -5.83
C ASP A 128 -16.55 4.75 -4.76
N TYR A 129 -17.49 3.85 -4.44
CA TYR A 129 -17.33 2.83 -3.41
C TYR A 129 -17.44 1.42 -3.97
N ILE A 130 -16.50 0.55 -3.58
CA ILE A 130 -16.52 -0.89 -3.90
C ILE A 130 -16.39 -1.70 -2.60
N LEU A 131 -17.23 -2.73 -2.47
CA LEU A 131 -17.01 -3.81 -1.50
C LEU A 131 -16.35 -4.99 -2.22
N TYR A 132 -15.07 -5.23 -1.95
CA TYR A 132 -14.36 -6.42 -2.43
C TYR A 132 -14.52 -7.57 -1.44
N MET A 133 -15.28 -8.59 -1.82
CA MET A 133 -15.61 -9.73 -0.96
C MET A 133 -15.61 -11.05 -1.76
N PRO A 134 -14.48 -11.76 -1.82
CA PRO A 134 -14.32 -12.94 -2.68
C PRO A 134 -15.31 -14.05 -2.42
N LYS A 135 -15.65 -14.23 -1.14
CA LYS A 135 -16.53 -15.31 -0.67
C LYS A 135 -18.01 -14.89 -0.56
N ALA A 136 -18.40 -13.75 -1.15
CA ALA A 136 -19.79 -13.32 -1.15
C ALA A 136 -20.69 -14.32 -1.90
N THR A 137 -21.82 -14.67 -1.30
CA THR A 137 -22.88 -15.47 -1.93
C THR A 137 -23.74 -14.60 -2.85
N ASN A 138 -24.46 -15.21 -3.79
CA ASN A 138 -25.36 -14.48 -4.69
C ASN A 138 -26.45 -13.72 -3.93
N LYS A 139 -26.97 -14.31 -2.84
CA LYS A 139 -27.92 -13.64 -1.94
C LYS A 139 -27.33 -12.37 -1.33
N GLN A 140 -26.08 -12.42 -0.86
CA GLN A 140 -25.41 -11.26 -0.29
C GLN A 140 -25.16 -10.15 -1.31
N ILE A 141 -24.75 -10.53 -2.54
CA ILE A 141 -24.57 -9.57 -3.64
C ILE A 141 -25.92 -8.89 -3.96
N TYR A 142 -26.99 -9.68 -4.05
CA TYR A 142 -28.33 -9.16 -4.34
C TYR A 142 -28.79 -8.18 -3.25
N GLU A 143 -28.68 -8.54 -1.97
CA GLU A 143 -29.05 -7.64 -0.87
C GLU A 143 -28.19 -6.37 -0.81
N ALA A 144 -26.88 -6.47 -1.07
CA ALA A 144 -26.00 -5.31 -1.18
C ALA A 144 -26.40 -4.39 -2.35
N SER A 145 -26.77 -4.96 -3.50
CA SER A 145 -27.16 -4.20 -4.69
C SER A 145 -28.43 -3.37 -4.46
N LYS A 146 -29.40 -3.88 -3.68
CA LYS A 146 -30.59 -3.11 -3.27
C LYS A 146 -30.25 -1.86 -2.45
N LYS A 147 -29.08 -1.84 -1.81
CA LYS A 147 -28.54 -0.71 -1.06
C LYS A 147 -27.54 0.12 -1.89
N GLY A 148 -27.45 -0.17 -3.18
CA GLY A 148 -26.51 0.47 -4.11
C GLY A 148 -25.05 0.21 -3.79
N ILE A 149 -24.72 -0.93 -3.16
CA ILE A 149 -23.34 -1.34 -2.92
C ILE A 149 -22.90 -2.29 -4.03
N LYS A 150 -21.85 -1.91 -4.75
CA LYS A 150 -21.22 -2.76 -5.76
C LYS A 150 -20.29 -3.77 -5.07
N VAL A 151 -20.66 -5.05 -5.13
CA VAL A 151 -19.84 -6.15 -4.61
C VAL A 151 -19.02 -6.76 -5.74
N ILE A 152 -17.70 -6.84 -5.56
CA ILE A 152 -16.80 -7.51 -6.50
C ILE A 152 -16.17 -8.73 -5.81
N LYS A 153 -16.20 -9.88 -6.50
CA LYS A 153 -15.70 -11.15 -5.97
C LYS A 153 -14.30 -11.55 -6.46
N THR A 154 -13.85 -11.03 -7.60
CA THR A 154 -12.61 -11.48 -8.21
C THR A 154 -11.63 -10.31 -8.36
N GLU A 155 -10.35 -10.58 -8.16
CA GLU A 155 -9.31 -9.56 -8.32
C GLU A 155 -9.27 -9.04 -9.75
N LYS A 156 -9.48 -9.90 -10.75
CA LYS A 156 -9.56 -9.51 -12.16
C LYS A 156 -10.66 -8.47 -12.42
N ALA A 157 -11.84 -8.67 -11.84
CA ALA A 157 -12.94 -7.70 -11.96
C ALA A 157 -12.66 -6.41 -11.17
N LEU A 158 -11.99 -6.52 -10.02
CA LEU A 158 -11.59 -5.35 -9.24
C LEU A 158 -10.58 -4.49 -10.01
N ILE A 159 -9.53 -5.10 -10.56
CA ILE A 159 -8.53 -4.43 -11.39
C ILE A 159 -9.18 -3.77 -12.60
N LYS A 160 -10.13 -4.43 -13.27
CA LYS A 160 -10.87 -3.84 -14.39
C LYS A 160 -11.70 -2.62 -13.97
N ALA A 161 -12.22 -2.60 -12.75
CA ALA A 161 -13.03 -1.50 -12.24
C ALA A 161 -12.21 -0.26 -11.84
N ILE A 162 -10.99 -0.45 -11.35
CA ILE A 162 -10.14 0.64 -10.82
C ILE A 162 -9.07 1.14 -11.80
N LYS A 163 -8.95 0.48 -12.95
CA LYS A 163 -8.10 0.86 -14.08
C LYS A 163 -8.63 2.11 -14.76
#